data_AF-A0A840TGE8-F1
#
_entry.id   AF-A0A840TGE8-F1
#
_cell.length_a   1.000
_cell.length_b   1.000
_cell.length_c   1.000
_cell.angle_alpha   90.00
_cell.angle_beta   90.00
_cell.angle_gamma   90.00
#
_symmetry.space_group_name_H-M   'P 1'
#
loop_
_entity.id
_entity.type
_entity.pdbx_description
1 polymer ?
#
loop_
_entity_poly.entity_id
_entity_poly.type
_entity_poly.pdbx_seq_one_letter_code
_entity_poly.pdbx_strand_id
1 'polypeptide(L)'
;MKQLLTLALLALSTLASAQSTSDASSYLKLLPGSEPSERKRLELRSDVDSTWHRWKDRGYHFGFNPQLTPMYTTVDGILSTPYMIQVRGNENERNRKRWGYHVFEGYARDDKSRITMLVNKHEEEGRPVAEAYYYSTVYDHSEAAYNWFRLGSDVRQHSFLFGRDKAIFYGSLRLTNALTLGNVGRADIRTEEVKADAEREYAEDAKYVNFKELKNSGDGTMFYDKDNNIVVIKVEGKWMKVAVEPLPAGVKYPFE
;
A
#
# COMPACT_ATOMS: atom_id res chain seq x y z
N MET A 1 -43.73 -9.68 59.95
CA MET A 1 -42.79 -8.67 59.41
C MET A 1 -41.44 -9.24 59.00
N LYS A 2 -40.72 -10.02 59.83
CA LYS A 2 -39.40 -10.57 59.45
C LYS A 2 -39.43 -11.47 58.21
N GLN A 3 -40.44 -12.34 58.05
CA GLN A 3 -40.56 -13.23 56.89
C GLN A 3 -40.85 -12.50 55.57
N LEU A 4 -41.56 -11.38 55.60
CA LEU A 4 -41.82 -10.53 54.41
C LEU A 4 -40.54 -9.81 53.95
N LEU A 5 -39.68 -9.43 54.89
CA LEU A 5 -38.39 -8.80 54.59
C LEU A 5 -37.42 -9.79 53.93
N THR A 6 -37.42 -11.05 54.38
CA THR A 6 -36.57 -12.11 53.81
C THR A 6 -36.99 -12.47 52.39
N LEU A 7 -38.30 -12.55 52.12
CA LEU A 7 -38.81 -12.76 50.75
C LEU A 7 -38.50 -11.58 49.82
N ALA A 8 -38.58 -10.34 50.31
CA ALA A 8 -38.23 -9.17 49.53
C ALA A 8 -36.73 -9.14 49.18
N LEU A 9 -35.84 -9.49 50.12
CA LEU A 9 -34.39 -9.58 49.87
C LEU A 9 -34.02 -10.71 48.90
N LEU A 10 -34.70 -11.86 48.94
CA LEU A 10 -34.53 -12.94 47.97
C LEU A 10 -35.00 -12.51 46.56
N ALA A 11 -36.13 -11.82 46.45
CA ALA A 11 -36.63 -11.29 45.18
C ALA A 11 -35.75 -10.18 44.59
N LEU A 12 -35.15 -9.33 45.44
CA LEU A 12 -34.17 -8.32 44.99
C LEU A 12 -32.85 -8.96 44.52
N SER A 13 -32.42 -10.07 45.12
CA SER A 13 -31.20 -10.78 44.68
C SER A 13 -31.36 -11.45 43.30
N THR A 14 -32.58 -11.88 42.95
CA THR A 14 -32.88 -12.42 41.61
C THR A 14 -32.98 -11.32 40.55
N LEU A 15 -33.40 -10.10 40.91
CA LEU A 15 -33.42 -8.95 40.00
C LEU A 15 -32.02 -8.38 39.72
N ALA A 16 -31.08 -8.49 40.67
CA ALA A 16 -29.69 -8.10 40.47
C ALA A 16 -28.92 -9.06 39.53
N SER A 17 -29.40 -10.30 39.36
CA SER A 17 -28.76 -11.31 38.50
C SER A 17 -29.25 -11.27 37.03
N ALA A 18 -30.23 -10.42 36.71
CA ALA A 18 -30.80 -10.30 35.36
C ALA A 18 -30.04 -9.31 34.45
N GLN A 19 -28.93 -8.73 34.93
CA GLN A 19 -28.06 -7.85 34.13
C GLN A 19 -26.78 -8.54 33.61
N SER A 20 -26.65 -9.86 33.75
CA SER A 20 -25.51 -10.59 33.16
C SER A 20 -26.00 -11.60 32.13
N THR A 21 -26.02 -11.17 30.87
CA THR A 21 -25.21 -11.74 29.78
C THR A 21 -25.81 -11.23 28.48
N SER A 22 -25.27 -10.14 27.94
CA SER A 22 -25.32 -9.98 26.50
C SER A 22 -24.58 -11.17 25.87
N ASP A 23 -25.03 -11.63 24.71
CA ASP A 23 -24.40 -12.67 23.89
C ASP A 23 -22.94 -12.37 23.47
N ALA A 24 -22.33 -11.30 23.99
CA ALA A 24 -20.94 -10.91 23.78
C ALA A 24 -19.92 -12.01 24.11
N SER A 25 -20.29 -13.01 24.92
CA SER A 25 -19.41 -14.15 25.25
C SER A 25 -19.00 -14.99 24.03
N SER A 26 -19.78 -14.99 22.95
CA SER A 26 -19.47 -15.77 21.74
C SER A 26 -18.40 -15.09 20.87
N TYR A 27 -18.33 -13.75 20.90
CA TYR A 27 -17.42 -12.94 20.09
C TYR A 27 -16.12 -12.57 20.82
N LEU A 28 -16.13 -12.57 22.16
CA LEU A 28 -14.97 -12.26 22.99
C LEU A 28 -14.58 -13.49 23.82
N LYS A 29 -13.48 -14.16 23.44
CA LYS A 29 -13.02 -15.39 24.11
C LYS A 29 -11.66 -15.22 24.75
N LEU A 30 -11.58 -15.54 26.04
CA LEU A 30 -10.30 -15.74 26.73
C LEU A 30 -9.87 -17.20 26.54
N LEU A 31 -8.79 -17.40 25.81
CA LEU A 31 -8.19 -18.71 25.56
C LEU A 31 -6.95 -18.88 26.44
N PRO A 32 -6.60 -20.11 26.85
CA PRO A 32 -5.30 -20.36 27.48
C PRO A 32 -4.15 -19.99 26.52
N GLY A 33 -3.02 -19.60 27.11
CA GLY A 33 -1.76 -19.40 26.42
C GLY A 33 -1.15 -20.71 25.92
N SER A 34 0.10 -20.66 25.45
CA SER A 34 0.85 -21.86 25.04
C SER A 34 1.04 -22.84 26.21
N GLU A 35 1.32 -24.11 25.92
CA GLU A 35 1.34 -25.20 26.92
C GLU A 35 2.29 -25.07 28.14
N PRO A 36 3.27 -24.12 28.22
CA PRO A 36 3.93 -23.79 29.48
C PRO A 36 3.48 -22.46 30.12
N SER A 37 2.53 -21.74 29.54
CA SER A 37 2.14 -20.38 29.94
C SER A 37 0.83 -20.36 30.72
N GLU A 38 0.88 -19.83 31.95
CA GLU A 38 -0.32 -19.51 32.73
C GLU A 38 -1.06 -18.27 32.23
N ARG A 39 -0.54 -17.62 31.17
CA ARG A 39 -1.16 -16.42 30.59
C ARG A 39 -2.37 -16.81 29.76
N LYS A 40 -3.27 -15.84 29.57
CA LYS A 40 -4.42 -15.97 28.68
C LYS A 40 -4.22 -15.09 27.45
N ARG A 41 -4.81 -15.50 26.33
CA ARG A 41 -4.93 -14.67 25.12
C ARG A 41 -6.40 -14.32 24.90
N LEU A 42 -6.65 -13.13 24.37
CA LEU A 42 -7.98 -12.70 23.99
C LEU A 42 -8.17 -12.93 22.48
N GLU A 43 -9.31 -13.47 22.10
CA GLU A 43 -9.73 -13.61 20.71
C GLU A 43 -11.03 -12.83 20.51
N LEU A 44 -11.05 -11.98 19.48
CA LEU A 44 -12.22 -11.25 19.02
C LEU A 44 -12.66 -11.84 17.68
N ARG A 45 -13.95 -12.16 17.55
CA ARG A 45 -14.55 -12.74 16.34
C ARG A 45 -15.71 -11.89 15.83
N SER A 46 -16.02 -12.05 14.56
CA SER A 46 -17.19 -11.47 13.91
C SER A 46 -17.84 -12.53 13.01
N ASP A 47 -19.15 -12.41 12.81
CA ASP A 47 -19.91 -13.33 11.95
C ASP A 47 -19.79 -12.97 10.48
N VAL A 48 -20.05 -13.94 9.62
CA VAL A 48 -20.27 -13.69 8.19
C VAL A 48 -21.76 -13.44 7.97
N ASP A 49 -22.12 -12.23 7.58
CA ASP A 49 -23.50 -11.85 7.21
C ASP A 49 -23.50 -11.31 5.78
N SER A 50 -23.85 -12.14 4.79
CA SER A 50 -23.90 -11.71 3.39
C SER A 50 -25.03 -10.73 3.08
N THR A 51 -25.94 -10.51 4.03
CA THR A 51 -27.04 -9.56 3.92
C THR A 51 -26.74 -8.20 4.57
N TRP A 52 -25.55 -8.04 5.17
CA TRP A 52 -25.15 -6.80 5.83
C TRP A 52 -25.26 -5.60 4.87
N HIS A 53 -26.08 -4.63 5.23
CA HIS A 53 -26.45 -3.53 4.33
C HIS A 53 -25.26 -2.70 3.83
N ARG A 54 -24.13 -2.67 4.56
CA ARG A 54 -22.91 -1.95 4.14
C ARG A 54 -22.19 -2.65 3.01
N TRP A 55 -22.50 -3.90 2.66
CA TRP A 55 -21.96 -4.51 1.45
C TRP A 55 -22.35 -3.77 0.16
N LYS A 56 -23.39 -2.94 0.16
CA LYS A 56 -23.67 -2.05 -0.98
C LYS A 56 -22.67 -0.89 -1.08
N ASP A 57 -22.01 -0.54 0.03
CA ASP A 57 -21.04 0.55 0.10
C ASP A 57 -19.70 0.01 -0.39
N ARG A 58 -19.08 0.76 -1.31
CA ARG A 58 -17.87 0.33 -2.02
C ARG A 58 -16.70 0.05 -1.08
N GLY A 59 -16.47 0.89 -0.09
CA GLY A 59 -15.38 0.72 0.88
C GLY A 59 -15.39 -0.63 1.58
N TYR A 60 -16.57 -1.26 1.69
CA TYR A 60 -16.76 -2.50 2.41
C TYR A 60 -16.76 -3.76 1.52
N HIS A 61 -17.38 -3.75 0.33
CA HIS A 61 -17.41 -4.98 -0.49
C HIS A 61 -16.23 -5.13 -1.45
N PHE A 62 -15.53 -4.03 -1.77
CA PHE A 62 -14.54 -4.07 -2.84
C PHE A 62 -13.34 -4.97 -2.48
N GLY A 63 -13.16 -6.06 -3.23
CA GLY A 63 -12.12 -7.06 -2.99
C GLY A 63 -12.42 -8.07 -1.87
N PHE A 64 -13.65 -8.10 -1.36
CA PHE A 64 -14.11 -9.06 -0.35
C PHE A 64 -15.17 -10.00 -0.95
N ASN A 65 -15.28 -11.22 -0.40
CA ASN A 65 -16.37 -12.13 -0.72
C ASN A 65 -17.44 -12.05 0.39
N PRO A 66 -18.60 -11.41 0.17
CA PRO A 66 -19.62 -11.24 1.21
C PRO A 66 -20.18 -12.55 1.78
N GLN A 67 -20.01 -13.67 1.07
CA GLN A 67 -20.44 -14.99 1.54
C GLN A 67 -19.46 -15.65 2.51
N LEU A 68 -18.23 -15.13 2.62
CA LEU A 68 -17.16 -15.72 3.45
C LEU A 68 -16.50 -14.71 4.39
N THR A 69 -16.60 -13.42 4.09
CA THR A 69 -15.91 -12.35 4.82
C THR A 69 -16.69 -12.01 6.10
N PRO A 70 -16.06 -12.08 7.28
CA PRO A 70 -16.70 -11.60 8.50
C PRO A 70 -17.07 -10.12 8.40
N MET A 71 -18.17 -9.71 9.03
CA MET A 71 -18.51 -8.31 9.20
C MET A 71 -17.38 -7.57 9.90
N TYR A 72 -17.24 -6.29 9.59
CA TYR A 72 -16.22 -5.46 10.21
C TYR A 72 -16.54 -5.26 11.69
N THR A 73 -15.56 -5.50 12.56
CA THR A 73 -15.61 -5.02 13.94
C THR A 73 -15.01 -3.61 13.97
N THR A 74 -15.80 -2.65 14.44
CA THR A 74 -15.36 -1.26 14.56
C THR A 74 -14.85 -0.99 15.97
N VAL A 75 -13.80 -0.16 16.05
CA VAL A 75 -13.33 0.44 17.29
C VAL A 75 -13.64 1.93 17.20
N ASP A 76 -14.68 2.38 17.89
CA ASP A 76 -15.05 3.79 17.98
C ASP A 76 -14.27 4.46 19.11
N GLY A 77 -12.98 4.65 18.87
CA GLY A 77 -12.03 5.15 19.86
C GLY A 77 -10.57 4.95 19.45
N ILE A 78 -9.66 5.26 20.36
CA ILE A 78 -8.22 5.11 20.13
C ILE A 78 -7.82 3.65 20.39
N LEU A 79 -7.31 2.96 19.37
CA LEU A 79 -6.57 1.72 19.55
C LEU A 79 -5.09 2.04 19.81
N SER A 80 -4.70 2.09 21.08
CA SER A 80 -3.30 2.28 21.51
C SER A 80 -2.79 1.02 22.19
N THR A 81 -1.66 0.49 21.73
CA THR A 81 -1.05 -0.72 22.26
C THR A 81 0.48 -0.60 22.23
N PRO A 82 1.19 -1.01 23.30
CA PRO A 82 2.64 -1.14 23.27
C PRO A 82 3.11 -2.40 22.55
N TYR A 83 2.18 -3.26 22.09
CA TYR A 83 2.47 -4.54 21.45
C TYR A 83 2.36 -4.45 19.92
N MET A 84 3.04 -5.36 19.23
CA MET A 84 3.01 -5.46 17.78
C MET A 84 1.62 -5.84 17.26
N ILE A 85 1.10 -5.08 16.29
CA ILE A 85 -0.04 -5.48 15.46
C ILE A 85 0.52 -6.26 14.26
N GLN A 86 0.15 -7.53 14.13
CA GLN A 86 0.55 -8.37 13.00
C GLN A 86 -0.62 -8.60 12.07
N VAL A 87 -0.49 -8.15 10.82
CA VAL A 87 -1.44 -8.51 9.76
C VAL A 87 -0.88 -9.71 9.01
N ARG A 88 -1.43 -10.89 9.31
CA ARG A 88 -1.09 -12.14 8.63
C ARG A 88 -2.16 -12.48 7.61
N GLY A 89 -1.72 -13.16 6.56
CA GLY A 89 -2.61 -13.77 5.61
C GLY A 89 -1.81 -14.68 4.71
N ASN A 90 -2.36 -15.86 4.52
CA ASN A 90 -1.93 -16.86 3.57
C ASN A 90 -3.19 -17.49 2.97
N GLU A 91 -3.01 -18.29 1.93
CA GLU A 91 -4.13 -18.90 1.18
C GLU A 91 -5.01 -19.81 2.04
N ASN A 92 -4.46 -20.30 3.15
CA ASN A 92 -5.07 -21.28 4.05
C ASN A 92 -5.79 -20.67 5.26
N GLU A 93 -5.71 -19.35 5.47
CA GLU A 93 -6.39 -18.67 6.57
C GLU A 93 -7.85 -18.34 6.21
N ARG A 94 -8.76 -18.54 7.18
CA ARG A 94 -10.21 -18.29 7.04
C ARG A 94 -10.54 -16.83 6.65
N ASN A 95 -9.69 -15.89 7.06
CA ASN A 95 -9.83 -14.45 6.81
C ASN A 95 -8.67 -13.97 5.93
N ARG A 96 -8.66 -14.40 4.66
CA ARG A 96 -7.60 -14.11 3.70
C ARG A 96 -7.35 -12.60 3.60
N LYS A 97 -6.08 -12.20 3.41
CA LYS A 97 -5.75 -10.85 2.92
C LYS A 97 -6.54 -10.59 1.64
N ARG A 98 -7.00 -9.35 1.44
CA ARG A 98 -7.60 -8.96 0.15
C ARG A 98 -6.61 -9.29 -0.97
N TRP A 99 -7.07 -10.12 -1.91
CA TRP A 99 -6.30 -10.72 -3.01
C TRP A 99 -5.01 -11.46 -2.60
N GLY A 100 -4.79 -11.77 -1.32
CA GLY A 100 -3.63 -12.52 -0.81
C GLY A 100 -2.42 -11.67 -0.41
N TYR A 101 -2.33 -10.40 -0.84
CA TYR A 101 -1.12 -9.57 -0.69
C TYR A 101 -1.34 -8.24 0.08
N HIS A 102 -2.58 -7.80 0.33
CA HIS A 102 -2.87 -6.54 1.06
C HIS A 102 -2.54 -6.63 2.55
N VAL A 103 -1.67 -5.76 3.06
CA VAL A 103 -1.26 -5.71 4.48
C VAL A 103 -1.91 -4.55 5.22
N PHE A 104 -2.11 -3.41 4.55
CA PHE A 104 -2.72 -2.23 5.16
C PHE A 104 -3.54 -1.45 4.13
N GLU A 105 -4.68 -0.93 4.58
CA GLU A 105 -5.61 -0.12 3.79
C GLU A 105 -6.11 1.04 4.65
N GLY A 106 -5.80 2.27 4.25
CA GLY A 106 -6.22 3.48 4.94
C GLY A 106 -7.06 4.36 4.01
N TYR A 107 -8.36 4.47 4.29
CA TYR A 107 -9.28 5.28 3.51
C TYR A 107 -9.27 6.73 4.01
N ALA A 108 -9.28 7.68 3.08
CA ALA A 108 -9.47 9.09 3.40
C ALA A 108 -10.91 9.34 3.87
N ARG A 109 -11.16 10.55 4.41
CA ARG A 109 -12.50 10.98 4.88
C ARG A 109 -13.59 10.83 3.81
N ASP A 110 -13.23 10.86 2.54
CA ASP A 110 -14.15 10.73 1.41
C ASP A 110 -14.57 9.28 1.11
N ASP A 111 -13.97 8.28 1.78
CA ASP A 111 -14.10 6.84 1.54
C ASP A 111 -13.82 6.41 0.08
N LYS A 112 -13.02 7.22 -0.63
CA LYS A 112 -12.68 7.00 -2.05
C LYS A 112 -11.19 6.95 -2.27
N SER A 113 -10.46 7.94 -1.76
CA SER A 113 -9.00 7.97 -1.83
C SER A 113 -8.43 7.05 -0.76
N ARG A 114 -7.34 6.32 -1.06
CA ARG A 114 -6.89 5.27 -0.16
C ARG A 114 -5.41 4.93 -0.26
N ILE A 115 -4.74 4.91 0.88
CA ILE A 115 -3.39 4.37 1.01
C ILE A 115 -3.49 2.85 1.04
N THR A 116 -2.74 2.19 0.16
CA THR A 116 -2.69 0.73 0.07
C THR A 116 -1.23 0.28 0.27
N MET A 117 -1.02 -0.72 1.11
CA MET A 117 0.28 -1.40 1.25
C MET A 117 0.13 -2.88 0.94
N LEU A 118 0.92 -3.35 -0.02
CA LEU A 118 0.93 -4.73 -0.50
C LEU A 118 2.29 -5.37 -0.24
N VAL A 119 2.31 -6.70 -0.08
CA VAL A 119 3.55 -7.47 -0.02
C VAL A 119 3.42 -8.72 -0.88
N ASN A 120 4.47 -9.00 -1.65
CA ASN A 120 4.61 -10.19 -2.49
C ASN A 120 3.47 -10.35 -3.52
N LYS A 121 2.93 -9.24 -4.04
CA LYS A 121 1.96 -9.29 -5.15
C LYS A 121 2.61 -9.88 -6.41
N HIS A 122 3.85 -9.47 -6.68
CA HIS A 122 4.68 -9.93 -7.78
C HIS A 122 6.17 -9.84 -7.41
N GLU A 123 7.02 -10.29 -8.33
CA GLU A 123 8.49 -10.21 -8.22
C GLU A 123 9.05 -9.24 -9.26
N GLU A 124 10.03 -8.42 -8.86
CA GLU A 124 10.80 -7.54 -9.73
C GLU A 124 12.29 -7.76 -9.46
N GLU A 125 13.12 -7.77 -10.50
CA GLU A 125 14.57 -8.00 -10.38
C GLU A 125 14.92 -9.26 -9.55
N GLY A 126 14.10 -10.32 -9.71
CA GLY A 126 14.26 -11.61 -9.04
C GLY A 126 13.93 -11.63 -7.55
N ARG A 127 13.18 -10.64 -7.04
CA ARG A 127 12.76 -10.56 -5.63
C ARG A 127 11.29 -10.14 -5.47
N PRO A 128 10.55 -10.69 -4.50
CA PRO A 128 9.22 -10.20 -4.16
C PRO A 128 9.23 -8.74 -3.71
N VAL A 129 8.22 -7.98 -4.14
CA VAL A 129 8.12 -6.53 -3.86
C VAL A 129 7.14 -6.25 -2.72
N ALA A 130 7.51 -5.30 -1.86
CA ALA A 130 6.57 -4.61 -0.98
C ALA A 130 6.25 -3.24 -1.57
N GLU A 131 4.96 -2.96 -1.75
CA GLU A 131 4.48 -1.79 -2.47
C GLU A 131 3.66 -0.91 -1.55
N ALA A 132 3.79 0.40 -1.70
CA ALA A 132 2.95 1.38 -1.02
C ALA A 132 2.59 2.50 -1.99
N TYR A 133 1.30 2.77 -2.13
CA TYR A 133 0.81 3.82 -3.02
C TYR A 133 -0.49 4.43 -2.50
N TYR A 134 -0.80 5.64 -2.96
CA TYR A 134 -2.00 6.37 -2.57
C TYR A 134 -2.95 6.52 -3.76
N TYR A 135 -4.03 5.75 -3.79
CA TYR A 135 -5.05 5.86 -4.83
C TYR A 135 -5.87 7.14 -4.70
N SER A 136 -6.22 7.71 -5.85
CA SER A 136 -7.21 8.78 -5.98
C SER A 136 -8.62 8.20 -6.13
N THR A 137 -9.57 9.05 -6.51
CA THR A 137 -10.94 8.64 -6.80
C THR A 137 -11.10 8.00 -8.19
N VAL A 138 -10.10 8.16 -9.07
CA VAL A 138 -10.09 7.58 -10.42
C VAL A 138 -9.71 6.11 -10.32
N TYR A 139 -10.43 5.26 -11.05
CA TYR A 139 -10.37 3.82 -10.86
C TYR A 139 -9.94 3.07 -12.12
N ASP A 140 -8.69 3.32 -12.48
CA ASP A 140 -8.00 2.69 -13.59
C ASP A 140 -6.50 2.60 -13.27
N HIS A 141 -5.73 2.17 -14.26
CA HIS A 141 -4.28 2.27 -14.26
C HIS A 141 -3.90 3.48 -15.12
N SER A 142 -4.33 4.69 -14.77
CA SER A 142 -3.79 5.95 -15.32
C SER A 142 -2.89 6.65 -14.29
N GLU A 143 -2.16 7.69 -14.70
CA GLU A 143 -1.41 8.52 -13.75
C GLU A 143 -2.35 9.21 -12.74
N ALA A 144 -3.55 9.61 -13.19
CA ALA A 144 -4.55 10.30 -12.37
C ALA A 144 -5.18 9.41 -11.29
N ALA A 145 -5.10 8.08 -11.43
CA ALA A 145 -5.51 7.13 -10.40
C ALA A 145 -4.62 7.14 -9.16
N TYR A 146 -3.44 7.78 -9.22
CA TYR A 146 -2.48 7.78 -8.12
C TYR A 146 -2.21 9.21 -7.65
N ASN A 147 -2.53 9.46 -6.38
CA ASN A 147 -2.19 10.69 -5.68
C ASN A 147 -0.72 10.69 -5.26
N TRP A 148 -0.24 11.87 -4.84
CA TRP A 148 1.10 12.00 -4.27
C TRP A 148 1.20 11.37 -2.88
N PHE A 149 2.12 10.42 -2.73
CA PHE A 149 2.58 9.89 -1.45
C PHE A 149 3.81 10.68 -1.00
N ARG A 150 3.71 11.37 0.14
CA ARG A 150 4.82 12.20 0.68
C ARG A 150 5.62 11.44 1.72
N LEU A 151 6.95 11.47 1.60
CA LEU A 151 7.88 10.90 2.58
C LEU A 151 8.80 11.98 3.15
N GLY A 152 8.72 12.22 4.47
CA GLY A 152 9.71 12.97 5.24
C GLY A 152 9.16 14.13 6.08
N SER A 153 8.34 15.03 5.51
CA SER A 153 7.79 16.20 6.21
C SER A 153 6.33 16.43 5.82
N ASP A 154 5.53 17.04 6.69
CA ASP A 154 4.17 17.52 6.38
C ASP A 154 4.15 18.93 5.75
N VAL A 155 5.30 19.60 5.67
CA VAL A 155 5.42 20.95 5.10
C VAL A 155 5.44 20.89 3.58
N ARG A 156 4.61 21.73 2.94
CA ARG A 156 4.54 21.86 1.46
C ARG A 156 5.90 22.24 0.88
N GLN A 157 6.25 21.67 -0.27
CA GLN A 157 7.54 21.91 -0.95
C GLN A 157 8.79 21.59 -0.10
N HIS A 158 8.66 20.77 0.95
CA HIS A 158 9.78 20.08 1.58
C HIS A 158 9.66 18.58 1.33
N SER A 159 10.75 17.82 1.50
CA SER A 159 10.79 16.36 1.37
C SER A 159 10.51 15.83 -0.06
N PHE A 160 9.91 14.65 -0.19
CA PHE A 160 9.83 13.89 -1.45
C PHE A 160 8.40 13.43 -1.73
N LEU A 161 7.94 13.58 -2.97
CA LEU A 161 6.66 13.08 -3.46
C LEU A 161 6.87 11.91 -4.41
N PHE A 162 6.05 10.87 -4.26
CA PHE A 162 6.03 9.70 -5.13
C PHE A 162 4.60 9.48 -5.64
N GLY A 163 4.44 9.37 -6.95
CA GLY A 163 3.21 8.96 -7.64
C GLY A 163 3.46 7.66 -8.40
N ARG A 164 2.60 7.31 -9.36
CA ARG A 164 2.75 6.05 -10.11
C ARG A 164 4.06 5.98 -10.90
N ASP A 165 4.31 6.95 -11.78
CA ASP A 165 5.47 6.97 -12.69
C ASP A 165 6.37 8.19 -12.46
N LYS A 166 6.16 8.91 -11.36
CA LYS A 166 6.79 10.20 -11.09
C LYS A 166 7.24 10.32 -9.66
N ALA A 167 8.38 10.99 -9.48
CA ALA A 167 8.84 11.42 -8.17
C ALA A 167 9.36 12.86 -8.24
N ILE A 168 9.01 13.67 -7.23
CA ILE A 168 9.43 15.06 -7.11
C ILE A 168 10.25 15.20 -5.83
N PHE A 169 11.49 15.66 -5.99
CA PHE A 169 12.44 15.82 -4.91
C PHE A 169 12.58 17.32 -4.59
N TYR A 170 11.95 17.78 -3.50
CA TYR A 170 12.15 19.15 -3.00
C TYR A 170 13.35 19.25 -2.05
N GLY A 171 13.73 18.14 -1.41
CA GLY A 171 14.90 18.07 -0.53
C GLY A 171 16.21 17.88 -1.28
N SER A 172 17.34 18.12 -0.61
CA SER A 172 18.67 17.80 -1.12
C SER A 172 18.84 16.30 -1.29
N LEU A 173 19.25 15.86 -2.48
CA LEU A 173 19.59 14.48 -2.77
C LEU A 173 21.11 14.31 -2.74
N ARG A 174 21.64 13.49 -1.83
CA ARG A 174 23.04 13.08 -1.82
C ARG A 174 23.14 11.61 -2.21
N LEU A 175 23.67 11.34 -3.41
CA LEU A 175 23.97 9.99 -3.87
C LEU A 175 25.41 9.64 -3.49
N THR A 176 25.58 8.66 -2.60
CA THR A 176 26.92 8.21 -2.14
C THR A 176 27.52 7.13 -3.03
N ASN A 177 26.74 6.62 -3.99
CA ASN A 177 27.15 5.60 -4.95
C ASN A 177 26.92 6.12 -6.39
N ALA A 178 27.30 5.33 -7.39
CA ALA A 178 27.10 5.64 -8.79
C ALA A 178 25.61 5.83 -9.14
N LEU A 179 25.36 6.76 -10.07
CA LEU A 179 24.07 6.94 -10.72
C LEU A 179 24.18 6.43 -12.16
N THR A 180 23.31 5.50 -12.53
CA THR A 180 23.18 5.04 -13.92
C THR A 180 22.01 5.78 -14.56
N LEU A 181 22.26 6.44 -15.69
CA LEU A 181 21.21 7.07 -16.48
C LEU A 181 20.34 6.00 -17.15
N GLY A 182 19.07 6.34 -17.41
CA GLY A 182 18.17 5.48 -18.19
C GLY A 182 18.81 5.10 -19.52
N ASN A 183 18.90 3.79 -19.77
CA ASN A 183 19.54 3.22 -20.94
C ASN A 183 18.52 3.00 -22.06
N VAL A 184 18.21 4.06 -22.81
CA VAL A 184 17.05 4.15 -23.70
C VAL A 184 17.50 4.23 -25.15
N GLY A 185 17.01 3.30 -25.97
CA GLY A 185 17.11 3.33 -27.43
C GLY A 185 15.73 3.30 -28.08
N ARG A 186 15.69 3.18 -29.40
CA ARG A 186 14.44 3.16 -30.18
C ARG A 186 13.51 2.02 -29.78
N ALA A 187 14.07 0.87 -29.39
CA ALA A 187 13.29 -0.30 -28.96
C ALA A 187 12.59 -0.13 -27.60
N ASP A 188 13.01 0.85 -26.78
CA ASP A 188 12.42 1.13 -25.47
C ASP A 188 11.45 2.31 -25.49
N ILE A 189 11.14 2.83 -26.69
CA ILE A 189 10.22 3.94 -26.91
C ILE A 189 9.06 3.45 -27.75
N ARG A 190 7.85 3.68 -27.25
CA ARG A 190 6.62 3.47 -27.99
C ARG A 190 5.85 4.78 -28.04
N THR A 191 5.46 5.23 -29.24
CA THR A 191 4.78 6.52 -29.40
C THR A 191 3.26 6.46 -29.14
N GLU A 192 2.71 5.26 -29.11
CA GLU A 192 1.28 5.01 -28.94
C GLU A 192 1.02 4.22 -27.65
N GLU A 193 -0.02 4.62 -26.92
CA GLU A 193 -0.47 3.96 -25.71
C GLU A 193 -0.95 2.53 -25.99
N VAL A 194 -0.64 1.62 -25.08
CA VAL A 194 -1.14 0.26 -25.12
C VAL A 194 -2.59 0.27 -24.62
N LYS A 195 -3.55 -0.13 -25.46
CA LYS A 195 -4.98 -0.15 -25.06
C LYS A 195 -5.36 -1.33 -24.15
N ALA A 196 -4.48 -2.32 -24.06
CA ALA A 196 -4.69 -3.49 -23.22
C ALA A 196 -4.40 -3.16 -21.76
N ASP A 197 -4.72 -4.09 -20.86
CA ASP A 197 -4.46 -3.93 -19.44
C ASP A 197 -2.95 -3.76 -19.15
N ALA A 198 -2.62 -2.69 -18.43
CA ALA A 198 -1.24 -2.30 -18.15
C ALA A 198 -0.50 -3.29 -17.23
N GLU A 199 -1.20 -4.03 -16.37
CA GLU A 199 -0.57 -5.06 -15.54
C GLU A 199 -0.17 -6.27 -16.38
N ARG A 200 -0.95 -6.60 -17.42
CA ARG A 200 -0.61 -7.69 -18.34
C ARG A 200 0.48 -7.33 -19.35
N GLU A 201 0.44 -6.11 -19.89
CA GLU A 201 1.38 -5.64 -20.93
C GLU A 201 2.42 -4.66 -20.39
N TYR A 202 2.79 -4.79 -19.11
CA TYR A 202 3.62 -3.82 -18.36
C TYR A 202 4.91 -3.41 -19.09
N ALA A 203 5.56 -4.34 -19.79
CA ALA A 203 6.80 -4.07 -20.52
C ALA A 203 6.59 -3.14 -21.73
N GLU A 204 5.48 -3.27 -22.44
CA GLU A 204 5.14 -2.40 -23.57
C GLU A 204 4.57 -1.05 -23.09
N ASP A 205 3.81 -1.06 -21.99
CA ASP A 205 3.30 0.15 -21.35
C ASP A 205 4.47 1.04 -20.86
N ALA A 206 5.49 0.45 -20.23
CA ALA A 206 6.69 1.16 -19.79
C ALA A 206 7.43 1.89 -20.93
N LYS A 207 7.39 1.36 -22.17
CA LYS A 207 7.97 2.04 -23.34
C LYS A 207 7.20 3.29 -23.73
N TYR A 208 5.88 3.28 -23.54
CA TYR A 208 5.05 4.46 -23.74
C TYR A 208 5.28 5.49 -22.64
N VAL A 209 5.52 5.06 -21.39
CA VAL A 209 5.94 5.94 -20.30
C VAL A 209 7.25 6.65 -20.66
N ASN A 210 8.27 5.94 -21.15
CA ASN A 210 9.52 6.57 -21.63
C ASN A 210 9.26 7.66 -22.68
N PHE A 211 8.40 7.38 -23.68
CA PHE A 211 8.04 8.37 -24.68
C PHE A 211 7.38 9.61 -24.07
N LYS A 212 6.38 9.42 -23.20
CA LYS A 212 5.64 10.50 -22.54
C LYS A 212 6.58 11.38 -21.71
N GLU A 213 7.44 10.76 -20.91
CA GLU A 213 8.36 11.49 -20.03
C GLU A 213 9.45 12.21 -20.83
N LEU A 214 10.06 11.57 -21.84
CA LEU A 214 11.04 12.26 -22.69
C LEU A 214 10.41 13.40 -23.51
N LYS A 215 9.22 13.21 -24.06
CA LYS A 215 8.52 14.25 -24.83
C LYS A 215 8.19 15.48 -23.96
N ASN A 216 7.67 15.24 -22.76
CA ASN A 216 7.22 16.29 -21.85
C ASN A 216 8.31 16.79 -20.89
N SER A 217 9.51 16.23 -20.96
CA SER A 217 10.65 16.59 -20.13
C SER A 217 11.05 18.06 -20.26
N GLY A 218 11.60 18.62 -19.18
CA GLY A 218 12.21 19.95 -19.17
C GLY A 218 13.70 19.93 -19.51
N ASP A 219 14.29 21.12 -19.60
CA ASP A 219 15.74 21.29 -19.71
C ASP A 219 16.46 20.66 -18.51
N GLY A 220 17.66 20.11 -18.76
CA GLY A 220 18.45 19.36 -17.78
C GLY A 220 18.12 17.86 -17.73
N THR A 221 17.11 17.39 -18.46
CA THR A 221 16.80 15.95 -18.55
C THR A 221 17.91 15.22 -19.31
N MET A 222 18.40 14.11 -18.76
CA MET A 222 19.50 13.34 -19.33
C MET A 222 19.17 11.85 -19.41
N PHE A 223 19.65 11.18 -20.45
CA PHE A 223 19.64 9.71 -20.55
C PHE A 223 20.84 9.21 -21.38
N TYR A 224 21.11 7.91 -21.33
CA TYR A 224 22.09 7.26 -22.20
C TYR A 224 21.39 6.66 -23.41
N ASP A 225 21.71 7.17 -24.60
CA ASP A 225 21.25 6.65 -25.88
C ASP A 225 22.13 5.46 -26.29
N LYS A 226 21.63 4.24 -26.08
CA LYS A 226 22.35 3.00 -26.44
C LYS A 226 22.47 2.76 -27.93
N ASP A 227 21.59 3.29 -28.75
CA ASP A 227 21.66 3.07 -30.19
C ASP A 227 22.85 3.83 -30.78
N ASN A 228 23.22 4.96 -30.17
CA ASN A 228 24.30 5.83 -30.63
C ASN A 228 25.52 5.86 -29.69
N ASN A 229 25.46 5.19 -28.54
CA ASN A 229 26.50 5.18 -27.50
C ASN A 229 26.89 6.58 -27.00
N ILE A 230 25.89 7.41 -26.67
CA ILE A 230 26.10 8.78 -26.18
C ILE A 230 25.23 9.10 -24.98
N VAL A 231 25.70 10.01 -24.12
CA VAL A 231 24.84 10.69 -23.15
C VAL A 231 24.21 11.89 -23.84
N VAL A 232 22.90 12.04 -23.70
CA VAL A 232 22.15 13.19 -24.22
C VAL A 232 21.55 14.00 -23.08
N ILE A 233 21.44 15.31 -23.30
CA ILE A 233 20.85 16.27 -22.38
C ILE A 233 19.89 17.21 -23.14
N LYS A 234 18.78 17.59 -22.52
CA LYS A 234 17.86 18.60 -23.06
C LYS A 234 18.30 20.00 -22.63
N VAL A 235 18.52 20.90 -23.59
CA VAL A 235 18.94 22.28 -23.36
C VAL A 235 18.14 23.20 -24.29
N GLU A 236 17.46 24.19 -23.72
CA GLU A 236 16.59 25.12 -24.46
C GLU A 236 15.58 24.40 -25.37
N GLY A 237 15.00 23.31 -24.85
CA GLY A 237 14.04 22.47 -25.56
C GLY A 237 14.62 21.54 -26.62
N LYS A 238 15.95 21.53 -26.84
CA LYS A 238 16.62 20.69 -27.85
C LYS A 238 17.45 19.58 -27.20
N TRP A 239 17.43 18.40 -27.78
CA TRP A 239 18.31 17.30 -27.38
C TRP A 239 19.71 17.51 -27.94
N MET A 240 20.71 17.50 -27.06
CA MET A 240 22.11 17.71 -27.39
C MET A 240 22.96 16.59 -26.81
N LYS A 241 24.06 16.26 -27.49
CA LYS A 241 25.07 15.32 -26.97
C LYS A 241 25.86 15.99 -25.85
N VAL A 242 26.08 15.29 -24.74
CA VAL A 242 27.06 15.67 -23.73
C VAL A 242 28.46 15.31 -24.24
N ALA A 243 29.35 16.30 -24.31
CA ALA A 243 30.75 16.06 -24.65
C ALA A 243 31.45 15.35 -23.49
N VAL A 244 32.11 14.24 -23.78
CA VAL A 244 32.93 13.48 -22.83
C VAL A 244 34.30 13.24 -23.45
N GLU A 245 35.31 13.13 -22.60
CA GLU A 245 36.68 12.81 -23.00
C GLU A 245 37.07 11.43 -22.46
N PRO A 246 37.96 10.69 -23.14
CA PRO A 246 38.55 9.49 -22.57
C PRO A 246 39.22 9.80 -21.22
N LEU A 247 39.35 8.76 -20.39
CA LEU A 247 40.11 8.87 -19.16
C LEU A 247 41.55 9.36 -19.44
N PRO A 248 42.16 10.15 -18.54
CA PRO A 248 43.54 10.57 -18.69
C PRO A 248 44.49 9.37 -18.81
N ALA A 249 45.59 9.53 -19.54
CA ALA A 249 46.60 8.49 -19.67
C ALA A 249 47.10 8.01 -18.30
N GLY A 250 47.08 6.69 -18.08
CA GLY A 250 47.51 6.07 -16.81
C GLY A 250 46.43 5.96 -15.74
N VAL A 251 45.24 6.55 -15.94
CA VAL A 251 44.07 6.32 -15.07
C VAL A 251 43.35 5.07 -15.55
N LYS A 252 43.24 4.06 -14.69
CA LYS A 252 42.47 2.84 -14.89
C LYS A 252 41.72 2.49 -13.63
N TYR A 253 40.55 1.89 -13.79
CA TYR A 253 39.79 1.38 -12.66
C TYR A 253 39.97 -0.13 -12.51
N PRO A 254 39.93 -0.68 -11.27
CA PRO A 254 40.15 -2.11 -11.03
C PRO A 254 38.98 -3.01 -11.48
N PHE A 255 37.94 -2.43 -12.09
CA PHE A 255 36.73 -3.10 -12.57
C PHE A 255 36.58 -3.01 -14.10
N GLU A 256 37.62 -2.58 -14.81
CA GLU A 256 37.73 -2.70 -16.27
C GLU A 256 38.25 -4.08 -16.70
#